data_AF-A0A9P9JV56-F1
#
_entry.id   AF-A0A9P9JV56-F1
#
_cell.length_a   1.000
_cell.length_b   1.000
_cell.length_c   1.000
_cell.angle_alpha   90.00
_cell.angle_beta   90.00
_cell.angle_gamma   90.00
#
_symmetry.space_group_name_H-M   'P 1'
#
loop_
_entity.id
_entity.type
_entity.pdbx_description
1 polymer ?
#
loop_
_entity_poly.entity_id
_entity_poly.type
_entity_poly.pdbx_seq_one_letter_code
_entity_poly.pdbx_strand_id
1 'polypeptide(L)'
;MAPEATPARFYVQPAVAPEATLARFRVQPVLRERLGVVRPIHPTYFTFDGRPHISLRRSNRFGRYIARWRDKTWIYARHVRAQVANAPTPSRTYYPRYFRNKGRLLVQASAPLEHIPIFPGQTTTHTAKRRPGKYRAFYNDNNRGVFDVAYHDPNAKRTSKRNREFTLGHYHSAKVAGVDEQNMDDDSSKVGDGSEDPNSTEDVPMSYF
;
A
#
# COMPACT_ATOMS: atom_id res chain seq x y z
N MET A 1 -81.69 4.22 12.52
CA MET A 1 -81.04 3.13 11.75
C MET A 1 -80.30 3.78 10.59
N ALA A 2 -78.98 3.86 10.67
CA ALA A 2 -78.11 4.43 9.64
C ALA A 2 -77.25 3.29 9.06
N PRO A 3 -77.02 3.22 7.75
CA PRO A 3 -76.24 2.14 7.16
C PRO A 3 -74.74 2.32 7.42
N GLU A 4 -74.11 1.19 7.76
CA GLU A 4 -72.71 0.99 8.06
C GLU A 4 -71.85 1.20 6.79
N ALA A 5 -70.89 2.12 6.85
CA ALA A 5 -70.02 2.44 5.72
C ALA A 5 -68.79 1.53 5.70
N THR A 6 -68.70 0.66 4.70
CA THR A 6 -67.54 -0.19 4.42
C THR A 6 -66.34 0.66 3.97
N PRO A 7 -65.14 0.57 4.59
CA PRO A 7 -63.98 1.29 4.09
C PRO A 7 -63.42 0.63 2.82
N ALA A 8 -63.16 1.47 1.82
CA ALA A 8 -62.55 1.11 0.54
C ALA A 8 -61.11 0.59 0.71
N ARG A 9 -60.81 -0.57 0.10
CA ARG A 9 -59.45 -1.10 0.00
C ARG A 9 -58.68 -0.36 -1.10
N PHE A 10 -57.73 0.47 -0.71
CA PHE A 10 -56.73 1.02 -1.62
C PHE A 10 -55.65 -0.04 -1.90
N TYR A 11 -55.62 -0.57 -3.11
CA TYR A 11 -54.48 -1.36 -3.59
C TYR A 11 -53.38 -0.40 -4.03
N VAL A 12 -52.34 -0.27 -3.22
CA VAL A 12 -51.08 0.38 -3.62
C VAL A 12 -50.37 -0.57 -4.57
N GLN A 13 -50.24 -0.18 -5.83
CA GLN A 13 -49.36 -0.86 -6.79
C GLN A 13 -47.91 -0.72 -6.30
N PRO A 14 -47.10 -1.80 -6.27
CA PRO A 14 -45.68 -1.65 -6.01
C PRO A 14 -45.01 -0.94 -7.18
N ALA A 15 -44.21 0.08 -6.85
CA ALA A 15 -43.37 0.80 -7.79
C ALA A 15 -42.41 -0.17 -8.50
N VAL A 16 -42.49 -0.18 -9.82
CA VAL A 16 -41.53 -0.87 -10.70
C VAL A 16 -40.17 -0.17 -10.54
N ALA A 17 -39.19 -0.87 -9.99
CA ALA A 17 -37.82 -0.40 -9.92
C ALA A 17 -37.24 -0.28 -11.35
N PRO A 18 -36.49 0.79 -11.67
CA PRO A 18 -35.81 0.88 -12.96
C PRO A 18 -34.72 -0.21 -13.05
N GLU A 19 -34.73 -0.93 -14.18
CA GLU A 19 -33.70 -1.89 -14.52
C GLU A 19 -32.32 -1.24 -14.45
N ALA A 20 -31.49 -1.72 -13.53
CA ALA A 20 -30.07 -1.41 -13.53
C ALA A 20 -29.46 -2.11 -14.76
N THR A 21 -29.15 -1.32 -15.78
CA THR A 21 -28.35 -1.70 -16.94
C THR A 21 -27.02 -2.29 -16.46
N LEU A 22 -26.99 -3.62 -16.36
CA LEU A 22 -25.79 -4.41 -16.13
C LEU A 22 -24.93 -4.29 -17.40
N ALA A 23 -24.09 -3.26 -17.43
CA ALA A 23 -22.92 -3.21 -18.28
C ALA A 23 -22.07 -4.44 -17.95
N ARG A 24 -22.27 -5.51 -18.72
CA ARG A 24 -21.43 -6.69 -18.74
C ARG A 24 -20.04 -6.24 -19.20
N PHE A 25 -19.20 -5.80 -18.27
CA PHE A 25 -17.76 -5.76 -18.49
C PHE A 25 -17.29 -7.19 -18.69
N ARG A 26 -17.30 -7.60 -19.96
CA ARG A 26 -16.62 -8.79 -20.45
C ARG A 26 -15.12 -8.48 -20.36
N VAL A 27 -14.55 -8.60 -19.17
CA VAL A 27 -13.10 -8.59 -18.99
C VAL A 27 -12.59 -9.80 -19.76
N GLN A 28 -12.04 -9.56 -20.95
CA GLN A 28 -11.37 -10.59 -21.70
C GLN A 28 -10.22 -11.14 -20.85
N PRO A 29 -10.10 -12.47 -20.65
CA PRO A 29 -8.87 -13.04 -20.14
C PRO A 29 -7.85 -12.99 -21.28
N VAL A 30 -7.04 -11.92 -21.35
CA VAL A 30 -5.87 -11.94 -22.22
C VAL A 30 -4.90 -12.97 -21.66
N LEU A 31 -4.67 -13.96 -22.51
CA LEU A 31 -4.01 -15.21 -22.26
C LEU A 31 -2.49 -15.01 -22.11
N ARG A 32 -1.94 -15.66 -21.07
CA ARG A 32 -0.62 -16.33 -21.03
C ARG A 32 0.62 -15.53 -21.43
N GLU A 33 1.40 -15.17 -20.42
CA GLU A 33 2.86 -15.25 -20.53
C GLU A 33 3.38 -16.56 -19.94
N ARG A 34 4.03 -17.33 -20.81
CA ARG A 34 4.87 -18.48 -20.47
C ARG A 34 6.01 -18.00 -19.55
N LEU A 35 6.30 -18.79 -18.52
CA LEU A 35 7.43 -18.66 -17.57
C LEU A 35 7.29 -17.61 -16.45
N GLY A 36 6.29 -17.79 -15.58
CA GLY A 36 6.59 -18.05 -14.16
C GLY A 36 6.85 -16.89 -13.19
N VAL A 37 6.51 -15.63 -13.49
CA VAL A 37 6.41 -14.57 -12.47
C VAL A 37 5.18 -13.70 -12.73
N VAL A 38 4.04 -14.04 -12.12
CA VAL A 38 2.88 -13.15 -12.07
C VAL A 38 3.27 -11.95 -11.22
N ARG A 39 3.67 -10.85 -11.87
CA ARG A 39 3.89 -9.59 -11.18
C ARG A 39 2.56 -9.12 -10.60
N PRO A 40 2.55 -8.61 -9.36
CA PRO A 40 1.36 -8.04 -8.76
C PRO A 40 0.80 -6.92 -9.65
N ILE A 41 -0.40 -7.11 -10.21
CA ILE A 41 -1.18 -6.11 -10.97
C ILE A 41 -1.75 -4.99 -10.08
N HIS A 42 -1.34 -4.93 -8.82
CA HIS A 42 -1.81 -3.96 -7.84
C HIS A 42 -0.68 -3.06 -7.37
N PRO A 43 -0.99 -1.78 -7.10
CA PRO A 43 -0.02 -0.71 -7.17
C PRO A 43 1.15 -0.84 -6.18
N THR A 44 0.94 -1.35 -4.96
CA THR A 44 1.97 -1.27 -3.91
C THR A 44 2.16 -2.56 -3.14
N TYR A 45 3.42 -2.92 -2.86
CA TYR A 45 3.79 -4.17 -2.19
C TYR A 45 5.11 -4.06 -1.43
N PHE A 46 5.33 -5.01 -0.52
CA PHE A 46 6.59 -5.20 0.21
C PHE A 46 7.33 -6.42 -0.34
N THR A 47 8.65 -6.38 -0.42
CA THR A 47 9.52 -7.55 -0.66
C THR A 47 10.42 -7.83 0.53
N PHE A 48 10.73 -9.11 0.72
CA PHE A 48 11.60 -9.63 1.78
C PHE A 48 12.69 -10.44 1.08
N ASP A 49 13.96 -10.21 1.43
CA ASP A 49 15.16 -10.77 0.78
C ASP A 49 15.58 -10.13 -0.56
N GLY A 50 15.08 -8.93 -0.90
CA GLY A 50 15.57 -8.13 -2.04
C GLY A 50 15.32 -8.72 -3.44
N ARG A 51 14.70 -9.89 -3.53
CA ARG A 51 14.28 -10.54 -4.78
C ARG A 51 12.86 -11.11 -4.59
N PRO A 52 11.92 -10.92 -5.52
CA PRO A 52 10.68 -11.70 -5.57
C PRO A 52 11.04 -13.15 -5.94
N HIS A 53 11.67 -13.88 -5.03
CA HIS A 53 12.21 -15.21 -5.30
C HIS A 53 11.22 -16.28 -4.85
N ILE A 54 10.97 -17.25 -5.71
CA ILE A 54 10.41 -18.54 -5.31
C ILE A 54 11.55 -19.26 -4.57
N SER A 55 11.50 -19.36 -3.24
CA SER A 55 12.55 -20.10 -2.51
C SER A 55 12.34 -21.60 -2.70
N LEU A 56 13.03 -22.20 -3.67
CA LEU A 56 13.22 -23.65 -3.73
C LEU A 56 14.23 -24.05 -2.66
N ARG A 57 13.77 -24.42 -1.46
CA ARG A 57 14.63 -25.07 -0.48
C ARG A 57 14.78 -26.55 -0.83
N ARG A 58 16.02 -27.02 -1.01
CA ARG A 58 16.35 -28.46 -0.97
C ARG A 58 15.86 -29.01 0.36
N SER A 59 14.89 -29.92 0.34
CA SER A 59 14.57 -30.73 1.50
C SER A 59 15.06 -32.16 1.28
N ASN A 60 15.72 -32.67 2.32
CA ASN A 60 16.07 -34.05 2.64
C ASN A 60 16.86 -34.90 1.60
N ARG A 61 17.48 -35.98 2.13
CA ARG A 61 18.43 -36.91 1.49
C ARG A 61 17.91 -37.62 0.21
N PHE A 62 16.68 -37.32 -0.21
CA PHE A 62 15.96 -37.94 -1.33
C PHE A 62 15.68 -36.99 -2.51
N GLY A 63 16.23 -35.76 -2.50
CA GLY A 63 16.25 -34.90 -3.69
C GLY A 63 14.89 -34.41 -4.21
N ARG A 64 13.78 -34.61 -3.49
CA ARG A 64 12.46 -34.09 -3.91
C ARG A 64 12.36 -32.60 -3.64
N TYR A 65 12.22 -31.81 -4.72
CA TYR A 65 11.83 -30.41 -4.63
C TYR A 65 10.36 -30.31 -4.22
N ILE A 66 10.09 -30.07 -2.94
CA ILE A 66 8.75 -29.66 -2.51
C ILE A 66 8.69 -28.15 -2.65
N ALA A 67 8.02 -27.63 -3.69
CA ALA A 67 7.64 -26.23 -3.75
C ALA A 67 6.72 -25.93 -2.57
N ARG A 68 7.29 -25.53 -1.42
CA ARG A 68 6.50 -24.96 -0.33
C ARG A 68 6.11 -23.55 -0.78
N TRP A 69 4.94 -23.44 -1.37
CA TRP A 69 4.18 -22.20 -1.61
C TRP A 69 3.91 -21.37 -0.32
N ARG A 70 4.55 -21.72 0.81
CA ARG A 70 4.32 -21.15 2.14
C ARG A 70 5.18 -19.94 2.47
N ASP A 71 6.23 -19.66 1.69
CA ASP A 71 7.11 -18.51 1.94
C ASP A 71 6.93 -17.48 0.83
N LYS A 72 5.83 -16.71 0.87
CA LYS A 72 5.69 -15.56 -0.03
C LYS A 72 6.80 -14.55 0.28
N THR A 73 7.70 -14.30 -0.67
CA THR A 73 8.75 -13.27 -0.54
C THR A 73 8.22 -11.85 -0.69
N TRP A 74 6.90 -11.68 -0.79
CA TRP A 74 6.26 -10.40 -0.94
C TRP A 74 4.84 -10.37 -0.34
N ILE A 75 4.36 -9.16 -0.01
CA ILE A 75 3.01 -8.92 0.52
C ILE A 75 2.43 -7.64 -0.09
N TYR A 76 1.20 -7.68 -0.60
CA TYR A 76 0.48 -6.47 -1.03
C TYR A 76 0.30 -5.48 0.12
N ALA A 77 0.68 -4.22 -0.08
CA ALA A 77 0.55 -3.20 0.95
C ALA A 77 -0.92 -2.96 1.35
N ARG A 78 -1.87 -3.11 0.42
CA ARG A 78 -3.31 -3.04 0.72
C ARG A 78 -3.77 -4.07 1.76
N HIS A 79 -3.20 -5.28 1.74
CA HIS A 79 -3.54 -6.34 2.70
C HIS A 79 -2.97 -6.02 4.07
N VAL A 80 -1.76 -5.46 4.12
CA VAL A 80 -1.15 -4.99 5.37
C VAL A 80 -1.99 -3.86 5.95
N ARG A 81 -2.32 -2.85 5.14
CA ARG A 81 -3.14 -1.70 5.54
C ARG A 81 -4.48 -2.13 6.12
N ALA A 82 -5.17 -3.08 5.48
CA ALA A 82 -6.43 -3.61 6.00
C ALA A 82 -6.25 -4.33 7.35
N GLN A 83 -5.20 -5.14 7.51
CA GLN A 83 -4.92 -5.83 8.78
C GLN A 83 -4.54 -4.87 9.92
N VAL A 84 -3.79 -3.81 9.60
CA VAL A 84 -3.41 -2.74 10.54
C VAL A 84 -4.64 -1.90 10.91
N ALA A 85 -5.44 -1.49 9.93
CA ALA A 85 -6.68 -0.74 10.18
C ALA A 85 -7.65 -1.51 11.09
N ASN A 86 -7.79 -2.83 10.87
CA ASN A 86 -8.68 -3.70 11.63
C ASN A 86 -8.09 -4.21 12.96
N ALA A 87 -6.88 -3.79 13.35
CA ALA A 87 -6.27 -4.25 14.58
C ALA A 87 -7.05 -3.76 15.82
N PRO A 88 -7.26 -4.59 16.86
CA PRO A 88 -7.84 -4.10 18.11
C PRO A 88 -6.85 -3.16 18.83
N THR A 89 -7.28 -2.50 19.90
CA THR A 89 -6.38 -1.70 20.74
C THR A 89 -5.21 -2.56 21.26
N PRO A 90 -3.96 -2.04 21.31
CA PRO A 90 -2.83 -2.80 21.79
C PRO A 90 -3.03 -3.29 23.23
N SER A 91 -2.55 -4.49 23.49
CA SER A 91 -2.58 -5.11 24.82
C SER A 91 -1.18 -5.55 25.26
N ARG A 92 -1.03 -5.81 26.56
CA ARG A 92 0.24 -6.32 27.10
C ARG A 92 0.49 -7.80 26.74
N THR A 93 -0.58 -8.58 26.63
CA THR A 93 -0.54 -10.05 26.55
C THR A 93 -0.72 -10.57 25.12
N TYR A 94 -1.65 -9.99 24.38
CA TYR A 94 -2.02 -10.42 23.03
C TYR A 94 -1.66 -9.35 21.99
N TYR A 95 -1.60 -9.74 20.72
CA TYR A 95 -1.41 -8.77 19.65
C TYR A 95 -2.67 -7.92 19.45
N PRO A 96 -2.50 -6.63 19.09
CA PRO A 96 -1.24 -5.89 18.93
C PRO A 96 -0.51 -5.69 20.24
N ARG A 97 0.83 -5.61 20.19
CA ARG A 97 1.66 -5.38 21.39
C ARG A 97 2.61 -4.21 21.16
N TYR A 98 2.95 -3.51 22.23
CA TYR A 98 4.00 -2.50 22.19
C TYR A 98 5.33 -3.09 21.73
N PHE A 99 5.90 -2.48 20.70
CA PHE A 99 7.21 -2.76 20.15
C PHE A 99 8.22 -1.72 20.63
N ARG A 100 9.09 -2.15 21.54
CA ARG A 100 10.12 -1.27 22.14
C ARG A 100 11.26 -0.87 21.20
N ASN A 101 11.25 -1.34 19.95
CA ASN A 101 12.29 -1.13 18.94
C ASN A 101 13.74 -1.21 19.46
N LYS A 102 14.05 -2.23 20.29
CA LYS A 102 15.39 -2.37 20.90
C LYS A 102 16.50 -2.59 19.87
N GLY A 103 16.16 -3.13 18.70
CA GLY A 103 17.08 -3.30 17.58
C GLY A 103 17.31 -2.02 16.77
N ARG A 104 16.69 -0.90 17.16
CA ARG A 104 16.81 0.40 16.47
C ARG A 104 16.53 0.29 14.96
N LEU A 105 15.49 -0.46 14.60
CA LEU A 105 15.01 -0.51 13.23
C LEU A 105 14.63 0.91 12.80
N LEU A 106 15.06 1.29 11.61
CA LEU A 106 14.69 2.56 10.98
C LEU A 106 13.27 2.44 10.43
N VAL A 107 12.28 2.65 11.30
CA VAL A 107 10.85 2.65 10.96
C VAL A 107 10.37 4.09 10.72
N GLN A 108 9.44 4.25 9.78
CA GLN A 108 8.80 5.53 9.46
C GLN A 108 7.73 5.91 10.49
N ALA A 109 7.07 4.92 11.10
CA ALA A 109 6.06 5.17 12.13
C ALA A 109 6.69 5.83 13.38
N SER A 110 5.99 6.81 13.94
CA SER A 110 6.40 7.46 15.18
C SER A 110 6.11 6.60 16.41
N ALA A 111 6.88 6.77 17.49
CA ALA A 111 6.56 6.16 18.78
C ALA A 111 5.26 6.75 19.41
N PRO A 112 4.54 6.01 20.29
CA PRO A 112 4.74 4.60 20.63
C PRO A 112 4.50 3.69 19.42
N LEU A 113 5.29 2.62 19.34
CA LEU A 113 5.17 1.65 18.26
C LEU A 113 4.46 0.40 18.78
N GLU A 114 3.54 -0.10 17.98
CA GLU A 114 2.91 -1.40 18.14
C GLU A 114 3.40 -2.34 17.05
N HIS A 115 3.21 -3.64 17.27
CA HIS A 115 3.32 -4.62 16.20
C HIS A 115 2.15 -5.59 16.14
N ILE A 116 1.82 -6.04 14.93
CA ILE A 116 0.86 -7.11 14.69
C ILE A 116 1.40 -8.15 13.74
N PRO A 117 1.00 -9.43 13.89
CA PRO A 117 1.21 -10.45 12.88
C PRO A 117 0.51 -10.09 11.58
N ILE A 118 1.23 -10.26 10.47
CA ILE A 118 0.69 -10.05 9.12
C ILE A 118 0.62 -11.38 8.38
N PHE A 119 -0.50 -11.62 7.72
CA PHE A 119 -0.73 -12.80 6.90
C PHE A 119 -0.86 -12.42 5.42
N PRO A 120 0.05 -12.88 4.55
CA PRO A 120 0.01 -12.58 3.13
C PRO A 120 -1.30 -13.05 2.46
N GLY A 121 -2.02 -12.14 1.81
CA GLY A 121 -3.27 -12.47 1.10
C GLY A 121 -4.54 -12.37 1.95
N GLN A 122 -4.45 -11.81 3.16
CA GLN A 122 -5.59 -11.63 4.05
C GLN A 122 -5.83 -10.16 4.36
N THR A 123 -7.06 -9.82 4.73
CA THR A 123 -7.47 -8.47 5.12
C THR A 123 -7.92 -8.41 6.59
N THR A 124 -8.19 -9.56 7.19
CA THR A 124 -8.58 -9.69 8.60
C THR A 124 -7.35 -9.75 9.50
N THR A 125 -7.43 -9.05 10.63
CA THR A 125 -6.32 -8.96 11.59
C THR A 125 -6.06 -10.29 12.30
N HIS A 126 -4.94 -10.37 13.01
CA HIS A 126 -4.56 -11.53 13.80
C HIS A 126 -5.47 -11.76 15.00
N THR A 127 -5.76 -13.02 15.30
CA THR A 127 -6.49 -13.45 16.50
C THR A 127 -5.60 -14.29 17.41
N ALA A 128 -5.78 -14.23 18.73
CA ALA A 128 -5.01 -15.00 19.70
C ALA A 128 -4.95 -16.53 19.43
N LYS A 129 -6.00 -17.10 18.81
CA LYS A 129 -6.08 -18.54 18.47
C LYS A 129 -5.12 -18.97 17.36
N ARG A 130 -4.52 -18.04 16.63
CA ARG A 130 -3.67 -18.33 15.46
C ARG A 130 -2.20 -18.10 15.78
N ARG A 131 -1.31 -18.95 15.26
CA ARG A 131 0.14 -18.70 15.36
C ARG A 131 0.51 -17.43 14.58
N PRO A 132 1.34 -16.53 15.13
CA PRO A 132 1.60 -15.22 14.53
C PRO A 132 2.48 -15.26 13.27
N GLY A 133 3.05 -16.41 12.90
CA GLY A 133 3.95 -16.48 11.73
C GLY A 133 5.17 -15.55 11.85
N LYS A 134 5.81 -15.26 10.71
CA LYS A 134 7.10 -14.54 10.67
C LYS A 134 7.01 -13.04 10.40
N TYR A 135 5.96 -12.56 9.73
CA TYR A 135 5.83 -11.15 9.35
C TYR A 135 5.17 -10.33 10.45
N ARG A 136 5.64 -9.10 10.63
CA ARG A 136 5.04 -8.11 11.52
C ARG A 136 4.88 -6.79 10.79
N ALA A 137 3.76 -6.11 11.00
CA ALA A 137 3.65 -4.68 10.72
C ALA A 137 4.01 -3.91 12.00
N PHE A 138 4.65 -2.77 11.84
CA PHE A 138 4.94 -1.80 12.89
C PHE A 138 4.23 -0.51 12.55
N TYR A 139 3.48 0.03 13.50
CA TYR A 139 2.68 1.24 13.31
C TYR A 139 2.49 1.95 14.64
N ASN A 140 1.89 3.13 14.59
CA ASN A 140 1.45 3.87 15.76
C ASN A 140 -0.07 3.79 15.85
N ASP A 141 -0.63 3.47 17.01
CA ASP A 141 -2.09 3.33 17.16
C ASP A 141 -2.86 4.62 16.87
N ASN A 142 -2.26 5.79 17.14
CA ASN A 142 -2.84 7.10 16.83
C ASN A 142 -2.71 7.46 15.34
N ASN A 143 -1.83 6.80 14.59
CA ASN A 143 -1.67 6.99 13.14
C ASN A 143 -1.37 5.65 12.45
N ARG A 144 -2.43 4.89 12.19
CA ARG A 144 -2.38 3.60 11.51
C ARG A 144 -2.12 3.70 9.99
N GLY A 145 -2.09 4.91 9.44
CA GLY A 145 -1.82 5.16 8.02
C GLY A 145 -0.34 5.02 7.65
N VAL A 146 0.55 5.26 8.61
CA VAL A 146 2.00 5.10 8.48
C VAL A 146 2.42 3.78 9.14
N PHE A 147 2.93 2.85 8.34
CA PHE A 147 3.35 1.55 8.83
C PHE A 147 4.51 0.98 8.03
N ASP A 148 5.34 0.21 8.71
CA ASP A 148 6.44 -0.56 8.13
C ASP A 148 6.15 -2.05 8.28
N VAL A 149 6.77 -2.88 7.43
CA VAL A 149 6.67 -4.34 7.54
C VAL A 149 8.05 -4.92 7.70
N ALA A 150 8.23 -5.79 8.68
CA ALA A 150 9.45 -6.58 8.85
C ALA A 150 9.11 -8.05 9.01
N TYR A 151 10.14 -8.89 8.99
CA TYR A 151 10.01 -10.32 9.20
C TYR A 151 11.15 -10.84 10.09
N HIS A 152 10.89 -11.96 10.76
CA HIS A 152 11.95 -12.73 11.39
C HIS A 152 12.76 -13.45 10.31
N ASP A 153 13.90 -12.88 9.94
CA ASP A 153 14.84 -13.50 9.03
C ASP A 153 15.53 -14.69 9.73
N PRO A 154 15.42 -15.92 9.20
CA PRO A 154 16.10 -17.08 9.77
C PRO A 154 17.63 -17.00 9.69
N ASN A 155 18.16 -16.18 8.79
CA ASN A 155 19.59 -16.01 8.50
C ASN A 155 20.19 -14.78 9.19
N ALA A 156 19.35 -13.86 9.73
CA ALA A 156 19.83 -12.71 10.47
C ALA A 156 20.61 -13.13 11.72
N LYS A 157 21.54 -12.27 12.13
CA LYS A 157 22.30 -12.45 13.38
C LYS A 157 21.32 -12.66 14.53
N ARG A 158 21.60 -13.67 15.35
CA ARG A 158 20.85 -13.88 16.59
C ARG A 158 21.35 -12.86 17.60
N THR A 159 20.42 -12.20 18.29
CA THR A 159 20.75 -11.46 19.50
C THR A 159 21.42 -12.39 20.52
N SER A 160 22.17 -11.83 21.49
CA SER A 160 22.76 -12.58 22.61
C SER A 160 21.74 -13.45 23.37
N LYS A 161 20.45 -13.09 23.32
CA LYS A 161 19.33 -13.84 23.91
C LYS A 161 18.68 -14.85 22.94
N ARG A 162 19.35 -15.21 21.86
CA ARG A 162 18.90 -16.15 20.80
C ARG A 162 17.63 -15.73 20.04
N ASN A 163 17.11 -14.52 20.26
CA ASN A 163 16.00 -14.00 19.47
C ASN A 163 16.51 -13.58 18.09
N ARG A 164 15.73 -13.89 17.06
CA ARG A 164 15.97 -13.42 15.69
C ARG A 164 15.53 -11.97 15.59
N GLU A 165 16.45 -11.13 15.11
CA GLU A 165 16.15 -9.73 14.81
C GLU A 165 15.12 -9.64 13.67
N PHE A 166 14.45 -8.50 13.60
CA PHE A 166 13.57 -8.19 12.50
C PHE A 166 14.40 -7.59 11.37
N THR A 167 14.14 -8.03 10.14
CA THR A 167 14.67 -7.39 8.93
C THR A 167 13.52 -6.65 8.26
N LEU A 168 13.70 -5.35 7.99
CA LEU A 168 12.70 -4.53 7.31
C LEU A 168 12.48 -5.02 5.87
N GLY A 169 11.23 -5.07 5.48
CA GLY A 169 10.82 -5.29 4.10
C GLY A 169 10.98 -4.01 3.29
N HIS A 170 11.22 -4.16 2.00
CA HIS A 170 11.36 -3.04 1.08
C HIS A 170 10.00 -2.70 0.50
N TYR A 171 9.55 -1.45 0.67
CA TYR A 171 8.31 -0.97 0.09
C TYR A 171 8.51 -0.56 -1.38
N HIS A 172 7.60 -1.00 -2.25
CA HIS A 172 7.56 -0.64 -3.66
C HIS A 172 6.25 0.10 -3.93
N SER A 173 6.37 1.34 -4.39
CA SER A 173 5.24 2.15 -4.84
C SER A 173 4.78 1.70 -6.24
N ALA A 174 3.56 2.09 -6.60
CA ALA A 174 3.09 1.91 -7.96
C ALA A 174 3.90 2.82 -8.85
N LYS A 175 4.42 2.29 -9.95
CA LYS A 175 4.68 3.14 -11.10
C LYS A 175 3.33 3.55 -11.65
N VAL A 176 3.01 4.83 -11.59
CA VAL A 176 1.89 5.38 -12.35
C VAL A 176 2.28 5.20 -13.81
N ALA A 177 1.66 4.22 -14.48
CA ALA A 177 1.85 4.05 -15.91
C ALA A 177 1.16 5.22 -16.59
N GLY A 178 1.93 6.18 -17.11
CA GLY A 178 1.40 7.28 -17.93
C GLY A 178 1.72 8.71 -17.48
N VAL A 179 2.74 8.94 -16.66
CA VAL A 179 3.46 10.23 -16.75
C VAL A 179 4.72 9.93 -17.53
N ASP A 180 4.61 10.01 -18.85
CA ASP A 180 5.77 10.13 -19.72
C ASP A 180 6.48 11.42 -19.30
N GLU A 181 7.56 11.31 -18.54
CA GLU A 181 8.55 12.37 -18.35
C GLU A 181 9.35 12.54 -19.66
N GLN A 182 8.65 12.89 -20.73
CA GLN A 182 9.23 13.31 -22.00
C GLN A 182 8.53 14.59 -22.44
N ASN A 183 9.31 15.65 -22.66
CA ASN A 183 8.95 16.99 -23.16
C ASN A 183 8.64 18.05 -22.08
N MET A 184 9.68 18.47 -21.36
CA MET A 184 9.87 19.90 -21.05
C MET A 184 11.20 20.36 -21.64
N ASP A 185 11.35 20.21 -22.96
CA ASP A 185 12.30 20.96 -23.76
C ASP A 185 11.47 21.84 -24.70
N ASP A 186 10.92 22.94 -24.18
CA ASP A 186 10.28 23.97 -25.00
C ASP A 186 11.11 25.27 -24.86
N ASP A 187 12.20 25.25 -25.62
CA ASP A 187 12.56 26.29 -26.58
C ASP A 187 12.13 27.74 -26.23
N SER A 188 12.81 28.34 -25.25
CA SER A 188 12.91 29.81 -25.21
C SER A 188 13.86 30.27 -26.31
N SER A 189 13.26 30.40 -27.49
CA SER A 189 13.84 30.99 -28.68
C SER A 189 14.46 32.35 -28.37
N LYS A 190 15.72 32.40 -28.74
CA LYS A 190 16.60 33.54 -28.89
C LYS A 190 16.05 34.42 -30.02
N VAL A 191 15.51 35.60 -29.69
CA VAL A 191 15.33 36.69 -30.66
C VAL A 191 16.15 37.86 -30.15
N GLY A 192 17.36 37.99 -30.69
CA GLY A 192 18.02 39.28 -30.75
C GLY A 192 17.54 39.96 -32.02
N ASP A 193 17.15 41.23 -31.92
CA ASP A 193 17.39 42.16 -33.01
C ASP A 193 17.66 43.55 -32.44
N GLY A 194 18.74 44.14 -32.92
CA GLY A 194 19.25 45.41 -32.49
C GLY A 194 18.50 46.55 -33.15
N SER A 195 18.32 47.64 -32.41
CA SER A 195 18.27 48.95 -33.03
C SER A 195 19.04 49.91 -32.15
N GLU A 196 20.04 50.51 -32.78
CA GLU A 196 20.92 51.52 -32.23
C GLU A 196 20.16 52.85 -32.06
N ASP A 197 20.50 53.55 -30.96
CA ASP A 197 20.27 54.97 -30.70
C ASP A 197 20.69 55.86 -31.89
N PRO A 198 20.05 57.03 -32.15
CA PRO A 198 20.52 58.23 -31.43
C PRO A 198 19.51 59.40 -31.27
N ASN A 199 19.87 60.29 -30.32
CA ASN A 199 19.49 61.71 -30.25
C ASN A 199 18.05 62.01 -29.76
N SER A 200 17.76 62.94 -28.84
CA SER A 200 18.40 64.22 -28.53
C SER A 200 18.01 64.68 -27.12
N THR A 201 18.91 65.43 -26.47
CA THR A 201 18.68 66.72 -25.78
C THR A 201 17.26 66.99 -25.26
N GLU A 202 17.03 67.24 -23.97
CA GLU A 202 17.13 68.60 -23.41
C GLU A 202 17.24 68.63 -21.88
N ASP A 203 18.07 69.56 -21.41
CA ASP A 203 18.17 70.11 -20.07
C ASP A 203 16.85 70.65 -19.52
N VAL A 204 16.55 70.41 -18.23
CA VAL A 204 15.80 71.38 -17.39
C VAL A 204 16.33 71.35 -15.93
N PRO A 205 16.62 72.50 -15.31
CA PRO A 205 17.25 72.60 -13.99
C PRO A 205 16.28 72.83 -12.81
N MET A 206 16.82 72.61 -11.60
CA MET A 206 16.52 73.23 -10.29
C MET A 206 15.07 73.33 -9.77
N SER A 207 14.88 72.89 -8.51
CA SER A 207 14.90 73.84 -7.38
C SER A 207 14.87 73.12 -6.03
N TYR A 208 15.69 73.64 -5.12
CA TYR A 208 15.64 73.39 -3.68
C TYR A 208 14.61 74.33 -3.06
N PHE A 209 13.73 73.79 -2.21
CA PHE A 209 13.24 74.45 -1.00
C PHE A 209 12.99 73.39 0.08
#